data_AF-A0A1V2YGW7-F1
#
_entry.id   AF-A0A1V2YGW7-F1
#
_cell.length_a   1.000
_cell.length_b   1.000
_cell.length_c   1.000
_cell.angle_alpha   90.00
_cell.angle_beta   90.00
_cell.angle_gamma   90.00
#
_symmetry.space_group_name_H-M   'P 1'
#
loop_
_entity.id
_entity.type
_entity.pdbx_description
1 polymer ?
#
loop_
_entity_poly.entity_id
_entity_poly.type
_entity_poly.pdbx_seq_one_letter_code
_entity_poly.pdbx_strand_id
1 'polypeptide(L)'
;MRYQYGSNAYKIEEVEQETVIKQPQEAPRQQTRARVNKPLVVSVLCVSMLTISAAIYLTMVTNLMMAQLEVEALNQQLQTTKSKVNTLQSVITTNLDLDYIEQQAIEQLNMVKPLPHQIIYIDVPQENYTTYGK
;
A
#
# COMPACT_ATOMS: atom_id res chain seq x y z
N MET A 1 3.75 123.96 -11.44
CA MET A 1 3.45 123.35 -10.12
C MET A 1 4.05 121.95 -10.08
N ARG A 2 4.53 121.55 -8.90
CA ARG A 2 5.38 120.39 -8.59
C ARG A 2 4.85 119.06 -9.15
N TYR A 3 5.72 118.31 -9.81
CA TYR A 3 5.54 116.88 -10.09
C TYR A 3 5.95 116.09 -8.85
N GLN A 4 4.99 115.47 -8.17
CA GLN A 4 5.28 114.59 -7.04
C GLN A 4 5.49 113.17 -7.57
N TYR A 5 6.75 112.76 -7.65
CA TYR A 5 7.19 111.39 -7.88
C TYR A 5 6.77 110.53 -6.69
N GLY A 6 5.73 109.72 -6.87
CA GLY A 6 5.35 108.65 -5.94
C GLY A 6 5.85 107.32 -6.47
N SER A 7 7.11 106.99 -6.17
CA SER A 7 7.72 105.69 -6.46
C SER A 7 7.18 104.64 -5.51
N ASN A 8 6.42 103.68 -6.03
CA ASN A 8 6.32 102.31 -5.52
C ASN A 8 6.16 101.39 -6.73
N ALA A 9 7.23 101.27 -7.50
CA ALA A 9 7.32 100.31 -8.59
C ALA A 9 7.31 98.89 -8.01
N TYR A 10 6.26 98.11 -8.28
CA TYR A 10 6.40 96.66 -8.15
C TYR A 10 7.19 96.16 -9.36
N LYS A 11 8.22 95.39 -9.02
CA LYS A 11 9.32 94.96 -9.87
C LYS A 11 8.90 93.67 -10.59
N ILE A 12 8.89 93.76 -11.92
CA ILE A 12 9.30 92.83 -12.99
C ILE A 12 9.15 91.31 -12.73
N GLU A 13 8.46 90.67 -13.68
CA GLU A 13 8.58 89.28 -14.10
C GLU A 13 10.01 88.70 -13.92
N GLU A 14 10.13 87.43 -13.51
CA GLU A 14 11.06 86.49 -14.14
C GLU A 14 10.86 85.04 -13.64
N VAL A 15 10.40 84.19 -14.58
CA VAL A 15 10.92 82.86 -14.91
C VAL A 15 10.94 81.78 -13.81
N GLU A 16 10.02 80.81 -13.90
CA GLU A 16 10.40 79.39 -14.01
C GLU A 16 9.22 78.53 -14.47
N GLN A 17 9.51 77.56 -15.34
CA GLN A 17 8.60 76.51 -15.76
C GLN A 17 8.26 75.65 -14.53
N GLU A 18 7.02 75.72 -14.02
CA GLU A 18 6.54 74.67 -13.12
C GLU A 18 5.69 73.68 -13.94
N THR A 19 6.38 72.68 -14.48
CA THR A 19 5.79 71.39 -14.79
C THR A 19 4.98 70.95 -13.58
N VAL A 20 3.65 71.09 -13.64
CA VAL A 20 2.77 70.56 -12.62
C VAL A 20 2.90 69.04 -12.67
N ILE A 21 3.80 68.52 -11.84
CA ILE A 21 3.89 67.12 -11.49
C ILE A 21 2.60 66.80 -10.76
N LYS A 22 1.58 66.38 -11.51
CA LYS A 22 0.40 65.75 -10.95
C LYS A 22 0.88 64.48 -10.25
N GLN A 23 0.97 64.53 -8.93
CA GLN A 23 1.09 63.33 -8.10
C GLN A 23 0.04 62.31 -8.58
N PRO A 24 0.43 61.13 -9.05
CA PRO A 24 -0.51 60.06 -9.29
C PRO A 24 -1.02 59.60 -7.93
N GLN A 25 -2.18 60.13 -7.59
CA GLN A 25 -3.15 59.60 -6.65
C GLN A 25 -3.03 58.06 -6.61
N GLU A 26 -2.78 57.50 -5.42
CA GLU A 26 -2.69 56.06 -5.24
C GLU A 26 -3.89 55.37 -5.89
N ALA A 27 -3.61 54.67 -7.00
CA ALA A 27 -4.63 53.96 -7.73
C ALA A 27 -5.30 52.96 -6.79
N PRO A 28 -6.64 52.86 -6.76
CA PRO A 28 -7.30 51.82 -5.98
C PRO A 28 -6.75 50.48 -6.46
N ARG A 29 -6.24 49.67 -5.52
CA ARG A 29 -5.80 48.29 -5.80
C ARG A 29 -6.94 47.58 -6.51
N GLN A 30 -6.87 47.51 -7.84
CA GLN A 30 -7.81 46.75 -8.63
C GLN A 30 -7.61 45.30 -8.22
N GLN A 31 -8.52 44.79 -7.40
CA GLN A 31 -8.69 43.35 -7.28
C GLN A 31 -9.04 42.87 -8.68
N THR A 32 -8.04 42.40 -9.41
CA THR A 32 -8.20 41.62 -10.62
C THR A 32 -8.89 40.33 -10.22
N ARG A 33 -10.22 40.39 -10.08
CA ARG A 33 -11.06 39.19 -10.02
C ARG A 33 -10.79 38.45 -11.31
N ALA A 34 -9.98 37.40 -11.23
CA ALA A 34 -9.73 36.50 -12.32
C ALA A 34 -11.09 36.09 -12.87
N ARG A 35 -11.39 36.49 -14.11
CA ARG A 35 -12.62 36.07 -14.77
C ARG A 35 -12.48 34.58 -15.01
N VAL A 36 -13.09 33.81 -14.12
CA VAL A 36 -13.02 32.37 -14.19
C VAL A 36 -13.86 31.93 -15.39
N ASN A 37 -13.21 31.33 -16.38
CA ASN A 37 -13.90 30.79 -17.54
C ASN A 37 -14.72 29.58 -17.07
N LYS A 38 -16.02 29.80 -16.80
CA LYS A 38 -16.98 28.77 -16.37
C LYS A 38 -16.89 27.46 -17.17
N PRO A 39 -16.77 27.46 -18.51
CA PRO A 39 -16.65 26.19 -19.26
C PRO A 39 -15.32 25.45 -18.98
N LEU A 40 -14.23 26.19 -18.74
CA LEU A 40 -12.93 25.61 -18.40
C LEU A 40 -12.95 24.97 -16.99
N VAL A 41 -13.63 25.62 -16.03
CA VAL A 41 -13.80 25.02 -14.69
C VAL A 41 -14.60 23.73 -14.76
N VAL A 42 -15.70 23.72 -15.53
CA VAL A 42 -16.54 22.53 -15.68
C VAL A 42 -15.77 21.39 -16.37
N SER A 43 -14.97 21.68 -17.40
CA SER A 43 -14.16 20.63 -18.05
C SER A 43 -13.08 20.08 -17.12
N VAL A 44 -12.40 20.94 -16.36
CA VAL A 44 -11.39 20.51 -15.37
C VAL A 44 -12.02 19.66 -14.28
N LEU A 45 -13.22 20.03 -13.79
CA LEU A 45 -13.96 19.25 -12.80
C LEU A 45 -14.33 17.87 -13.34
N CYS A 46 -14.84 17.80 -14.56
CA CYS A 46 -15.20 16.54 -15.21
C CYS A 46 -13.98 15.62 -15.41
N VAL A 47 -12.86 16.17 -15.89
CA VAL A 47 -11.62 15.41 -16.05
C VAL A 47 -11.10 14.94 -14.69
N SER A 48 -11.14 15.78 -13.66
CA SER A 48 -10.69 15.37 -12.31
C SER A 48 -11.55 14.26 -11.71
N MET A 49 -12.86 14.24 -11.96
CA MET A 49 -13.74 13.17 -11.51
C MET A 49 -13.40 11.84 -12.19
N LEU A 50 -13.09 11.87 -13.48
CA LEU A 50 -12.66 10.68 -14.22
C LEU A 50 -11.30 10.17 -13.74
N THR A 51 -10.33 11.05 -13.45
CA THR A 51 -9.03 10.60 -12.95
C THR A 51 -9.12 10.05 -11.52
N ILE A 52 -9.92 10.66 -10.65
CA ILE A 52 -10.14 10.16 -9.28
C ILE A 52 -10.83 8.80 -9.30
N SER A 53 -11.88 8.63 -10.11
CA SER A 53 -12.58 7.35 -10.22
C SER A 53 -11.67 6.25 -10.79
N ALA A 54 -10.85 6.56 -11.80
CA ALA A 54 -9.85 5.62 -12.32
C ALA A 54 -8.79 5.25 -11.26
N ALA A 55 -8.33 6.22 -10.46
CA ALA A 55 -7.37 5.97 -9.40
C ALA A 55 -7.94 5.06 -8.30
N ILE A 56 -9.19 5.30 -7.88
CA ILE A 56 -9.89 4.44 -6.90
C ILE A 56 -10.08 3.03 -7.45
N TYR A 57 -10.44 2.89 -8.73
CA TYR A 57 -10.57 1.58 -9.34
C TYR A 57 -9.24 0.82 -9.35
N LEU A 58 -8.15 1.50 -9.71
CA LEU A 58 -6.82 0.90 -9.74
C LEU A 58 -6.39 0.42 -8.34
N THR A 59 -6.61 1.22 -7.30
CA THR A 59 -6.25 0.84 -5.92
C THR A 59 -7.05 -0.36 -5.42
N MET A 60 -8.34 -0.46 -5.78
CA MET A 60 -9.14 -1.64 -5.46
C MET A 60 -8.61 -2.89 -6.16
N VAL A 61 -8.27 -2.79 -7.45
CA VAL A 61 -7.72 -3.91 -8.22
C VAL A 61 -6.38 -4.36 -7.64
N THR A 62 -5.49 -3.43 -7.29
CA THR A 62 -4.20 -3.80 -6.68
C THR A 62 -4.37 -4.47 -5.33
N ASN A 63 -5.29 -3.98 -4.49
CA ASN A 63 -5.56 -4.60 -3.19
C ASN A 63 -6.11 -6.02 -3.35
N LEU A 64 -7.02 -6.21 -4.31
CA LEU A 64 -7.60 -7.52 -4.59
C LEU A 64 -6.54 -8.50 -5.14
N MET A 65 -5.63 -8.02 -6.00
CA MET A 65 -4.51 -8.81 -6.49
C MET A 65 -3.54 -9.21 -5.37
N MET A 66 -3.22 -8.29 -4.46
CA MET A 66 -2.38 -8.58 -3.30
C MET A 66 -3.02 -9.62 -2.37
N ALA A 67 -4.33 -9.49 -2.11
CA ALA A 67 -5.06 -10.47 -1.32
C ALA A 67 -5.09 -11.85 -1.99
N GLN A 68 -5.23 -11.91 -3.32
CA GLN A 68 -5.16 -13.17 -4.07
C GLN A 68 -3.77 -13.82 -3.98
N LEU A 69 -2.70 -13.04 -4.09
CA LEU A 69 -1.33 -13.54 -3.94
C LEU A 69 -1.08 -14.10 -2.53
N GLU A 70 -1.61 -13.44 -1.49
CA GLU A 70 -1.50 -13.94 -0.11
C GLU A 70 -2.23 -15.26 0.06
N VAL A 71 -3.45 -15.38 -0.47
CA VAL A 71 -4.23 -16.62 -0.44
C VAL A 71 -3.53 -17.74 -1.21
N GLU A 72 -2.93 -17.43 -2.36
CA GLU A 72 -2.17 -18.39 -3.14
C GLU A 72 -0.91 -18.86 -2.39
N ALA A 73 -0.15 -17.93 -1.82
CA ALA A 73 1.03 -18.25 -1.01
C ALA A 73 0.66 -19.12 0.19
N LEU A 74 -0.46 -18.83 0.87
CA LEU A 74 -0.93 -19.63 1.99
C LEU A 74 -1.39 -21.03 1.55
N ASN A 75 -2.07 -21.14 0.41
CA ASN A 75 -2.43 -22.43 -0.18
C ASN A 75 -1.19 -23.25 -0.57
N GLN A 76 -0.15 -22.63 -1.14
CA GLN A 76 1.11 -23.30 -1.44
C GLN A 76 1.79 -23.79 -0.14
N GLN A 77 1.80 -22.99 0.92
CA GLN A 77 2.32 -23.42 2.23
C GLN A 77 1.53 -24.59 2.82
N LEU A 78 0.20 -24.60 2.71
CA LEU A 78 -0.63 -25.72 3.12
C LEU A 78 -0.34 -26.97 2.28
N GLN A 79 -0.24 -26.84 0.96
CA GLN A 79 0.10 -27.96 0.08
C GLN A 79 1.48 -28.53 0.37
N THR A 80 2.49 -27.68 0.58
CA THR A 80 3.84 -28.15 0.92
C THR A 80 3.86 -28.85 2.28
N THR A 81 3.14 -28.33 3.27
CA THR A 81 3.02 -28.97 4.59
C THR A 81 2.30 -30.31 4.50
N LYS A 82 1.18 -30.38 3.78
CA LYS A 82 0.45 -31.63 3.53
C LYS A 82 1.31 -32.64 2.78
N SER A 83 2.07 -32.19 1.79
CA SER A 83 3.01 -33.05 1.07
C SER A 83 4.09 -33.59 2.00
N LYS A 84 4.68 -32.76 2.88
CA LYS A 84 5.65 -33.21 3.88
C LYS A 84 5.06 -34.25 4.82
N VAL A 85 3.82 -34.05 5.29
CA VAL A 85 3.11 -35.05 6.12
C VAL A 85 2.93 -36.36 5.35
N ASN A 86 2.45 -36.32 4.11
CA ASN A 86 2.28 -37.51 3.29
C ASN A 86 3.61 -38.23 3.02
N THR A 87 4.68 -37.49 2.72
CA THR A 87 6.02 -38.05 2.54
C THR A 87 6.51 -38.69 3.84
N LEU A 88 6.38 -38.00 4.98
CA LEU A 88 6.78 -38.55 6.27
C LEU A 88 5.97 -39.79 6.63
N GLN A 89 4.67 -39.78 6.37
CA GLN A 89 3.80 -40.94 6.61
C GLN A 89 4.18 -42.11 5.70
N SER A 90 4.47 -41.85 4.42
CA SER A 90 5.00 -42.87 3.52
C SER A 90 6.33 -43.42 4.03
N VAL A 91 7.26 -42.56 4.47
CA VAL A 91 8.54 -42.97 5.05
C VAL A 91 8.32 -43.81 6.31
N ILE A 92 7.39 -43.41 7.20
CA ILE A 92 7.03 -44.20 8.37
C ILE A 92 6.52 -45.56 7.91
N THR A 93 5.55 -45.62 6.99
CA THR A 93 5.01 -46.88 6.46
C THR A 93 6.09 -47.76 5.81
N THR A 94 7.06 -47.17 5.10
CA THR A 94 8.20 -47.91 4.53
C THR A 94 9.20 -48.38 5.59
N ASN A 95 9.45 -47.60 6.65
CA ASN A 95 10.30 -48.04 7.76
C ASN A 95 9.59 -49.05 8.68
N LEU A 96 8.25 -49.00 8.72
CA LEU A 96 7.37 -49.99 9.33
C LEU A 96 6.96 -51.09 8.34
N ASP A 97 7.69 -51.24 7.24
CA ASP A 97 7.53 -52.37 6.35
C ASP A 97 7.97 -53.62 7.12
N LEU A 98 6.98 -54.27 7.73
CA LEU A 98 7.14 -55.49 8.52
C LEU A 98 7.73 -56.61 7.66
N ASP A 99 7.50 -56.59 6.34
CA ASP A 99 8.03 -57.60 5.42
C ASP A 99 9.56 -57.45 5.29
N TYR A 100 10.05 -56.21 5.19
CA TYR A 100 11.50 -55.94 5.20
C TYR A 100 12.16 -56.34 6.52
N ILE A 101 11.51 -56.04 7.65
CA ILE A 101 12.01 -56.43 8.99
C ILE A 101 12.00 -57.96 9.14
N GLU A 102 10.94 -58.64 8.70
CA GLU A 102 10.83 -60.11 8.73
C GLU A 102 11.93 -60.74 7.87
N GLN A 103 12.17 -60.23 6.66
CA GLN A 103 13.21 -60.73 5.77
C GLN A 103 14.61 -60.55 6.37
N GLN A 104 14.93 -59.36 6.90
CA GLN A 104 16.22 -59.11 7.56
C GLN A 104 16.42 -59.99 8.80
N ALA A 105 15.38 -60.21 9.60
CA ALA A 105 15.44 -61.07 10.77
C ALA A 105 15.68 -62.55 10.40
N ILE A 106 15.06 -63.05 9.33
CA ILE A 106 15.26 -64.42 8.85
C ILE A 106 16.65 -64.57 8.23
N GLU A 107 17.03 -63.67 7.32
CA GLU A 107 18.24 -63.80 6.51
C GLU A 107 19.53 -63.46 7.26
N GLN A 108 19.54 -62.40 8.07
CA GLN A 108 20.75 -61.94 8.76
C GLN A 108 20.85 -62.45 10.19
N LEU A 109 19.72 -62.59 10.88
CA LEU A 109 19.68 -62.98 12.29
C LEU A 109 19.29 -64.46 12.49
N ASN A 110 18.99 -65.20 11.41
CA ASN A 110 18.51 -66.58 11.44
C ASN A 110 17.33 -66.77 12.40
N MET A 111 16.46 -65.76 12.52
CA MET A 111 15.27 -65.83 13.35
C MET A 111 14.19 -66.63 12.62
N VAL A 112 13.37 -67.36 13.39
CA VAL A 112 12.25 -68.15 12.88
C VAL A 112 10.95 -67.61 13.45
N LYS A 113 9.91 -67.57 12.62
CA LYS A 113 8.58 -67.12 13.03
C LYS A 113 8.06 -68.00 14.19
N PRO A 114 7.54 -67.41 15.27
CA PRO A 114 7.01 -68.17 16.40
C PRO A 114 5.78 -68.99 16.01
N LEU A 115 5.59 -70.12 16.68
CA LEU A 115 4.40 -70.96 16.50
C LEU A 115 3.17 -70.32 17.16
N PRO A 116 1.93 -70.63 16.70
CA PRO A 116 0.72 -69.98 17.22
C PRO A 116 0.54 -70.04 18.74
N HIS A 117 0.99 -71.13 19.38
CA HIS A 117 0.89 -71.32 20.82
C HIS A 117 1.93 -70.53 21.64
N GLN A 118 2.92 -69.90 20.98
CA GLN A 118 3.97 -69.10 21.60
C GLN A 118 3.65 -67.59 21.61
N ILE A 119 2.52 -67.18 21.02
CA ILE A 119 2.12 -65.78 20.89
C ILE A 119 1.19 -65.41 22.05
N ILE A 120 1.57 -64.41 22.84
CA ILE A 120 0.75 -63.84 23.93
C ILE A 120 0.43 -62.39 23.56
N TYR A 121 -0.86 -62.07 23.45
CA TYR A 121 -1.32 -60.71 23.16
C TYR A 121 -1.37 -59.88 24.44
N ILE A 122 -0.88 -58.64 24.35
CA ILE A 122 -0.99 -57.64 25.42
C ILE A 122 -1.93 -56.52 24.97
N ASP A 123 -2.82 -56.10 25.87
CA ASP A 123 -3.68 -54.94 25.63
C ASP A 123 -2.89 -53.67 25.93
N VAL A 124 -2.64 -52.86 24.89
CA VAL A 124 -1.96 -51.57 25.04
C VAL A 124 -3.02 -50.47 25.14
N PRO A 125 -3.09 -49.71 26.25
CA PRO A 125 -4.03 -48.60 26.36
C PRO A 125 -3.66 -47.50 25.36
N GLN A 126 -4.64 -47.06 24.58
CA GLN A 126 -4.50 -45.98 23.60
C GLN A 126 -4.54 -44.62 24.32
N GLU A 127 -3.40 -44.18 24.88
CA GLU A 127 -3.29 -42.80 25.38
C GLU A 127 -3.16 -41.83 24.20
N ASN A 128 -4.29 -41.24 23.80
CA ASN A 128 -4.32 -40.17 22.80
C ASN A 128 -3.78 -38.87 23.40
N TYR A 129 -2.50 -38.58 23.19
CA TYR A 129 -1.90 -37.27 23.47
C TYR A 129 -2.29 -36.25 22.39
N THR A 130 -3.58 -35.89 22.31
CA THR A 130 -4.01 -34.70 21.58
C THR A 130 -4.81 -33.82 22.52
N THR A 131 -4.11 -33.02 23.33
CA THR A 131 -4.72 -31.93 24.08
C THR A 131 -4.97 -30.77 23.12
N TYR A 132 -6.18 -30.66 22.59
CA TYR A 132 -6.64 -29.40 22.00
C TYR A 132 -6.82 -28.40 23.15
N GLY A 133 -5.87 -27.46 23.26
CA GLY A 133 -5.95 -26.35 24.20
C GLY A 133 -7.25 -25.56 23.98
N LYS A 134 -7.96 -25.30 25.07
CA LYS A 134 -9.12 -24.41 25.11
C LYS A 134 -8.70 -22.95 24.97
#